data_AF-A0A7S2NQ01-F1
#
_entry.id   AF-A0A7S2NQ01-F1
#
_cell.length_a   1.000
_cell.length_b   1.000
_cell.length_c   1.000
_cell.angle_alpha   90.00
_cell.angle_beta   90.00
_cell.angle_gamma   90.00
#
_symmetry.space_group_name_H-M   'P 1'
#
loop_
_entity.id
_entity.type
_entity.pdbx_description
1 polymer ?
#
loop_
_entity_poly.entity_id
_entity_poly.type
_entity_poly.pdbx_seq_one_letter_code
_entity_poly.pdbx_strand_id
1 'polypeptide(L)'
;STGILVRNERIGSLDWSESGFSDDALVQRTDELLHKLLDKFNLDAGKAECSVNLAGNRLRSAGPLAAFLGKLRDAQVQVVTLRLHKNQLSDDSLQAIVEHMKYSAREGRPLLELHLSDNRLTEVGVRSLVEAAHKCRYYFSSNSTPERRCRAFWLRCENQRPPIAEPHALLEDLAADGLLVALLPSKEYQPPAGGRARQLQLEAPVHMHQAFAPRPDHRSESWSKERVGGHDKGGGYDRGGGYDRSSGYDRSGGYDRSS
;
A
#
# COMPACT_ATOMS: atom_id res chain seq x y z
N SER A 1 -11.26 16.65 1.85
CA SER A 1 -12.28 16.74 0.80
C SER A 1 -13.07 15.45 0.86
N THR A 2 -14.33 15.48 1.30
CA THR A 2 -15.20 14.29 1.27
C THR A 2 -16.06 14.36 0.03
N GLY A 3 -15.92 13.41 -0.87
CA GLY A 3 -16.61 13.51 -2.16
C GLY A 3 -16.61 12.21 -2.95
N ILE A 4 -17.59 12.10 -3.83
CA ILE A 4 -17.57 11.10 -4.89
C ILE A 4 -17.23 11.81 -6.19
N LEU A 5 -16.29 11.22 -6.90
CA LEU A 5 -16.05 11.51 -8.30
C LEU A 5 -16.52 10.31 -9.11
N VAL A 6 -17.61 10.50 -9.86
CA VAL A 6 -18.03 9.53 -10.88
C VAL A 6 -17.35 9.95 -12.17
N ARG A 7 -16.39 9.15 -12.66
CA ARG A 7 -15.63 9.48 -13.88
C ARG A 7 -16.40 9.10 -15.13
N ASN A 8 -17.16 8.00 -15.06
CA ASN A 8 -18.12 7.49 -16.04
C ASN A 8 -19.25 6.78 -15.30
N GLU A 9 -20.40 6.55 -15.93
CA GLU A 9 -21.61 5.96 -15.30
C GLU A 9 -21.39 4.62 -14.57
N ARG A 10 -20.27 3.93 -14.83
CA ARG A 10 -19.90 2.65 -14.21
C ARG A 10 -18.59 2.67 -13.41
N ILE A 11 -17.85 3.78 -13.40
CA ILE A 11 -16.56 3.88 -12.68
C ILE A 11 -16.62 5.08 -11.77
N GLY A 12 -16.64 4.81 -10.47
CA GLY A 12 -16.67 5.82 -9.43
C GLY A 12 -15.47 5.73 -8.49
N SER A 13 -15.29 6.78 -7.72
CA SER A 13 -14.42 6.76 -6.55
C SER A 13 -15.13 7.37 -5.36
N LEU A 14 -15.07 6.67 -4.23
CA LEU A 14 -15.52 7.15 -2.94
C LEU A 14 -14.30 7.61 -2.13
N ASP A 15 -14.20 8.91 -1.88
CA ASP A 15 -13.13 9.46 -1.05
C ASP A 15 -13.67 10.02 0.26
N TRP A 16 -13.44 9.27 1.33
CA TRP A 16 -13.64 9.68 2.73
C TRP A 16 -12.33 9.57 3.53
N SER A 17 -11.21 9.81 2.87
CA SER A 17 -9.94 9.90 3.58
C SER A 17 -9.89 11.12 4.50
N GLU A 18 -9.12 11.00 5.59
CA GLU A 18 -8.82 12.08 6.54
C GLU A 18 -10.08 12.78 7.08
N SER A 19 -11.19 12.04 7.17
CA SER A 19 -12.49 12.57 7.58
C SER A 19 -12.72 12.47 9.09
N GLY A 20 -11.75 11.91 9.82
CA GLY A 20 -11.83 11.70 11.26
C GLY A 20 -12.83 10.62 11.65
N PHE A 21 -13.14 9.67 10.77
CA PHE A 21 -14.12 8.63 11.09
C PHE A 21 -13.59 7.69 12.18
N SER A 22 -14.38 7.55 13.25
CA SER A 22 -14.38 6.35 14.07
C SER A 22 -15.20 5.25 13.39
N ASP A 23 -15.16 4.06 13.97
CA ASP A 23 -16.02 2.93 13.62
C ASP A 23 -17.51 3.32 13.57
N ASP A 24 -18.04 3.96 14.62
CA ASP A 24 -19.44 4.41 14.67
C ASP A 24 -19.74 5.49 13.62
N ALA A 25 -18.82 6.44 13.42
CA ALA A 25 -18.98 7.48 12.43
C ALA A 25 -19.01 6.90 11.00
N LEU A 26 -18.26 5.84 10.74
CA LEU A 26 -18.31 5.12 9.46
C LEU A 26 -19.69 4.48 9.26
N VAL A 27 -20.24 3.81 10.28
CA VAL A 27 -21.59 3.21 10.22
C VAL A 27 -22.64 4.29 9.94
N GLN A 28 -22.65 5.35 10.74
CA GLN A 28 -23.60 6.46 10.57
C GLN A 28 -23.50 7.06 9.16
N ARG A 29 -22.28 7.37 8.70
CA ARG A 29 -22.06 7.93 7.36
C ARG A 29 -22.52 7.00 6.25
N THR A 30 -22.30 5.70 6.45
CA THR A 30 -22.73 4.63 5.53
C THR A 30 -24.24 4.55 5.44
N ASP A 31 -24.97 4.71 6.54
CA ASP A 31 -26.43 4.73 6.56
C ASP A 31 -26.98 6.00 5.89
N GLU A 32 -26.42 7.15 6.24
CA GLU A 32 -26.93 8.45 5.81
C GLU A 32 -26.70 8.76 4.33
N LEU A 33 -25.53 8.40 3.80
CA LEU A 33 -25.10 8.88 2.50
C LEU A 33 -24.81 7.80 1.48
N LEU A 34 -24.48 6.57 1.88
CA LEU A 34 -24.03 5.59 0.90
C LEU A 34 -25.13 5.31 -0.13
N HIS A 35 -26.41 5.22 0.26
CA HIS A 35 -27.51 5.02 -0.69
C HIS A 35 -27.59 6.15 -1.74
N LYS A 36 -27.56 7.42 -1.33
CA LYS A 36 -27.58 8.59 -2.23
C LYS A 36 -26.39 8.61 -3.19
N LEU A 37 -25.29 8.04 -2.73
CA LEU A 37 -24.05 7.94 -3.47
C LEU A 37 -24.09 6.78 -4.47
N LEU A 38 -24.74 5.67 -4.09
CA LEU A 38 -24.99 4.51 -4.94
C LEU A 38 -25.99 4.83 -6.06
N ASP A 39 -26.98 5.69 -5.81
CA ASP A 39 -27.93 6.18 -6.82
C ASP A 39 -27.25 6.90 -8.00
N LYS A 40 -26.00 7.36 -7.82
CA LYS A 40 -25.20 7.99 -8.89
C LYS A 40 -24.53 6.99 -9.81
N PHE A 41 -24.45 5.72 -9.42
CA PHE A 41 -24.00 4.66 -10.31
C PHE A 41 -25.20 4.24 -11.16
N ASN A 42 -25.06 4.23 -12.49
CA ASN A 42 -26.11 3.75 -13.38
C ASN A 42 -26.13 2.21 -13.36
N LEU A 43 -26.66 1.65 -12.27
CA LEU A 43 -26.65 0.20 -12.00
C LEU A 43 -27.50 -0.60 -13.01
N ASP A 44 -28.46 0.04 -13.66
CA ASP A 44 -29.32 -0.57 -14.70
C ASP A 44 -28.52 -0.95 -15.95
N ALA A 45 -27.39 -0.28 -16.19
CA ALA A 45 -26.53 -0.54 -17.33
C ALA A 45 -25.51 -1.68 -17.09
N GLY A 46 -25.46 -2.27 -15.89
CA GLY A 46 -24.55 -3.38 -15.56
C GLY A 46 -23.63 -3.07 -14.38
N LYS A 47 -22.48 -3.76 -14.33
CA LYS A 47 -21.59 -3.75 -13.16
C LYS A 47 -20.87 -2.40 -12.99
N ALA A 48 -20.94 -1.84 -11.79
CA ALA A 48 -20.19 -0.65 -11.39
C ALA A 48 -18.91 -1.02 -10.65
N GLU A 49 -17.81 -0.33 -10.94
CA GLU A 49 -16.53 -0.42 -10.25
C GLU A 49 -16.30 0.83 -9.41
N CYS A 50 -15.74 0.65 -8.22
CA CYS A 50 -15.46 1.73 -7.29
C CYS A 50 -14.07 1.59 -6.67
N SER A 51 -13.32 2.69 -6.68
CA SER A 51 -12.15 2.87 -5.82
C SER A 51 -12.58 3.53 -4.51
N VAL A 52 -12.33 2.87 -3.39
CA VAL A 52 -12.68 3.35 -2.06
C VAL A 52 -11.44 3.82 -1.32
N ASN A 53 -11.47 5.05 -0.82
CA ASN A 53 -10.42 5.66 -0.01
C ASN A 53 -10.96 6.01 1.39
N LEU A 54 -10.53 5.25 2.39
CA LEU A 54 -10.84 5.42 3.82
C LEU A 54 -9.55 5.68 4.63
N ALA A 55 -8.47 6.11 3.98
CA ALA A 55 -7.19 6.32 4.61
C ALA A 55 -7.20 7.48 5.63
N GLY A 56 -6.32 7.45 6.62
CA GLY A 56 -6.16 8.58 7.57
C GLY A 56 -7.33 8.77 8.53
N ASN A 57 -8.05 7.69 8.86
CA ASN A 57 -9.15 7.72 9.82
C ASN A 57 -8.75 7.01 11.13
N ARG A 58 -9.71 6.67 11.99
CA ARG A 58 -9.51 5.98 13.26
C ARG A 58 -10.24 4.64 13.30
N LEU A 59 -10.31 3.97 12.15
CA LEU A 59 -10.99 2.67 12.02
C LEU A 59 -10.20 1.59 12.75
N ARG A 60 -10.91 0.72 13.47
CA ARG A 60 -10.32 -0.32 14.33
C ARG A 60 -10.99 -1.67 14.18
N SER A 61 -12.30 -1.73 13.98
CA SER A 61 -13.05 -2.98 14.13
C SER A 61 -13.49 -3.56 12.79
N ALA A 62 -13.61 -4.89 12.74
CA ALA A 62 -14.10 -5.59 11.55
C ALA A 62 -15.56 -5.24 11.23
N GLY A 63 -16.43 -5.14 12.23
CA GLY A 63 -17.88 -4.96 12.07
C GLY A 63 -18.29 -3.76 11.19
N PRO A 64 -17.88 -2.53 11.51
CA PRO A 64 -18.15 -1.34 10.70
C PRO A 64 -17.66 -1.47 9.26
N LEU A 65 -16.45 -2.00 9.08
CA LEU A 65 -15.87 -2.21 7.75
C LEU A 65 -16.65 -3.29 6.98
N ALA A 66 -17.06 -4.37 7.64
CA ALA A 66 -17.87 -5.43 7.06
C ALA A 66 -19.24 -4.92 6.62
N ALA A 67 -19.90 -4.11 7.45
CA ALA A 67 -21.19 -3.49 7.14
C ALA A 67 -21.07 -2.55 5.94
N PHE A 68 -20.06 -1.69 5.93
CA PHE A 68 -19.77 -0.80 4.80
C PHE A 68 -19.51 -1.57 3.50
N LEU A 69 -18.62 -2.57 3.52
CA LEU A 69 -18.36 -3.42 2.36
C LEU A 69 -19.57 -4.27 1.97
N GLY A 70 -20.45 -4.60 2.93
CA GLY A 70 -21.71 -5.31 2.70
C GLY A 70 -22.65 -4.50 1.83
N LYS A 71 -22.89 -3.24 2.20
CA LYS A 71 -23.77 -2.36 1.42
C LYS A 71 -23.29 -2.14 -0.02
N LEU A 72 -21.98 -2.04 -0.23
CA LEU A 72 -21.43 -1.95 -1.58
C LEU A 72 -21.72 -3.22 -2.39
N ARG A 73 -21.62 -4.41 -1.77
CA ARG A 73 -21.97 -5.68 -2.42
C ARG A 73 -23.46 -5.77 -2.74
N ASP A 74 -24.32 -5.40 -1.80
CA ASP A 74 -25.78 -5.45 -1.97
C ASP A 74 -26.21 -4.55 -3.14
N ALA A 75 -25.55 -3.40 -3.29
CA ALA A 75 -25.73 -2.48 -4.40
C ALA A 75 -24.98 -2.88 -5.69
N GLN A 76 -24.43 -4.09 -5.77
CA GLN A 76 -23.71 -4.61 -6.93
C GLN A 76 -22.48 -3.79 -7.36
N VAL A 77 -21.90 -3.01 -6.45
CA VAL A 77 -20.69 -2.21 -6.68
C VAL A 77 -19.45 -3.03 -6.33
N GLN A 78 -18.59 -3.25 -7.33
CA GLN A 78 -17.31 -3.91 -7.17
C GLN A 78 -16.29 -2.94 -6.60
N VAL A 79 -15.69 -3.28 -5.45
CA VAL A 79 -14.53 -2.56 -4.92
C VAL A 79 -13.27 -3.10 -5.60
N VAL A 80 -12.69 -2.32 -6.51
CA VAL A 80 -11.46 -2.70 -7.23
C VAL A 80 -10.20 -2.26 -6.47
N THR A 81 -10.28 -1.16 -5.75
CA THR A 81 -9.19 -0.59 -4.95
C THR A 81 -9.73 -0.17 -3.59
N LEU A 82 -9.08 -0.61 -2.52
CA LEU A 82 -9.42 -0.27 -1.15
C LEU A 82 -8.20 0.32 -0.44
N ARG A 83 -8.28 1.59 -0.04
CA ARG A 83 -7.23 2.28 0.71
C ARG A 83 -7.65 2.49 2.14
N LEU A 84 -6.91 1.86 3.05
CA LEU A 84 -7.14 1.84 4.50
C LEU A 84 -5.88 2.21 5.30
N HIS A 85 -4.84 2.72 4.63
CA HIS A 85 -3.60 3.11 5.28
C HIS A 85 -3.81 4.25 6.29
N LYS A 86 -2.93 4.38 7.29
CA LYS A 86 -3.03 5.36 8.38
C LYS A 86 -4.34 5.24 9.17
N ASN A 87 -4.68 4.03 9.59
CA ASN A 87 -5.79 3.74 10.50
C ASN A 87 -5.25 3.04 11.76
N GLN A 88 -6.11 2.33 12.49
CA GLN A 88 -5.75 1.59 13.70
C GLN A 88 -6.21 0.13 13.60
N LEU A 89 -6.19 -0.42 12.38
CA LEU A 89 -6.62 -1.78 12.09
C LEU A 89 -5.64 -2.79 12.67
N SER A 90 -6.16 -3.85 13.29
CA SER A 90 -5.44 -5.03 13.76
C SER A 90 -5.76 -6.24 12.87
N ASP A 91 -5.17 -7.38 13.19
CA ASP A 91 -5.41 -8.63 12.48
C ASP A 91 -6.90 -9.04 12.53
N ASP A 92 -7.58 -8.80 13.65
CA ASP A 92 -9.02 -9.07 13.78
C ASP A 92 -9.85 -8.24 12.79
N SER A 93 -9.47 -6.99 12.56
CA SER A 93 -10.15 -6.10 11.61
C SER A 93 -10.10 -6.63 10.17
N LEU A 94 -9.09 -7.44 9.84
CA LEU A 94 -8.92 -8.01 8.50
C LEU A 94 -9.94 -9.08 8.14
N GLN A 95 -10.66 -9.65 9.12
CA GLN A 95 -11.70 -10.65 8.86
C GLN A 95 -12.72 -10.12 7.83
N ALA A 96 -13.17 -8.87 7.99
CA ALA A 96 -14.09 -8.21 7.06
C ALA A 96 -13.53 -8.12 5.62
N ILE A 97 -12.23 -7.85 5.49
CA ILE A 97 -11.55 -7.72 4.19
C ILE A 97 -11.38 -9.09 3.55
N VAL A 98 -10.95 -10.10 4.32
CA VAL A 98 -10.79 -11.47 3.85
C VAL A 98 -12.12 -12.06 3.38
N GLU A 99 -13.20 -11.84 4.12
CA GLU A 99 -14.55 -12.24 3.71
C GLU A 99 -14.97 -11.54 2.42
N HIS A 100 -14.73 -10.23 2.31
CA HIS A 100 -15.01 -9.47 1.10
C HIS A 100 -14.20 -10.00 -0.10
N MET A 101 -12.91 -10.29 0.06
CA MET A 101 -12.07 -10.89 -0.99
C MET A 101 -12.64 -12.24 -1.46
N LYS A 102 -13.01 -13.12 -0.53
CA LYS A 102 -13.59 -14.43 -0.85
C LYS A 102 -14.92 -14.31 -1.59
N TYR A 103 -15.81 -13.44 -1.12
CA TYR A 103 -17.09 -13.20 -1.79
C TYR A 103 -16.88 -12.63 -3.19
N SER A 104 -16.11 -11.55 -3.29
CA SER A 104 -15.89 -10.81 -4.53
C SER A 104 -15.20 -11.66 -5.60
N ALA A 105 -14.27 -12.53 -5.22
CA ALA A 105 -13.65 -13.50 -6.13
C ALA A 105 -14.64 -14.54 -6.67
N ARG A 106 -15.56 -15.06 -5.85
CA ARG A 106 -16.60 -16.01 -6.30
C ARG A 106 -17.55 -15.40 -7.32
N GLU A 107 -17.85 -14.11 -7.16
CA GLU A 107 -18.66 -13.32 -8.09
C GLU A 107 -17.90 -12.91 -9.37
N GLY A 108 -16.62 -13.30 -9.49
CA GLY A 108 -15.74 -12.92 -10.60
C GLY A 108 -15.34 -11.43 -10.58
N ARG A 109 -15.43 -10.78 -9.42
CA ARG A 109 -15.26 -9.34 -9.19
C ARG A 109 -14.22 -9.05 -8.10
N PRO A 110 -12.99 -9.57 -8.21
CA PRO A 110 -12.02 -9.50 -7.12
C PRO A 110 -11.64 -8.06 -6.72
N LEU A 111 -11.15 -7.93 -5.49
CA LEU A 111 -10.37 -6.78 -5.05
C LEU A 111 -8.97 -6.86 -5.65
N LEU A 112 -8.53 -5.83 -6.38
CA LEU A 112 -7.24 -5.85 -7.07
C LEU A 112 -6.12 -5.12 -6.32
N GLU A 113 -6.46 -4.09 -5.55
CA GLU A 113 -5.51 -3.25 -4.82
C GLU A 113 -5.98 -3.02 -3.38
N LEU A 114 -5.11 -3.32 -2.41
CA LEU A 114 -5.36 -3.10 -0.98
C LEU A 114 -4.16 -2.39 -0.33
N HIS A 115 -4.41 -1.20 0.25
CA HIS A 115 -3.40 -0.44 0.97
C HIS A 115 -3.70 -0.40 2.47
N LEU A 116 -2.83 -1.00 3.26
CA LEU A 116 -2.92 -1.18 4.71
C LEU A 116 -1.68 -0.66 5.46
N SER A 117 -0.78 0.07 4.80
CA SER A 117 0.40 0.67 5.45
C SER A 117 0.01 1.57 6.63
N ASP A 118 0.89 1.77 7.61
CA ASP A 118 0.60 2.60 8.79
C ASP A 118 -0.67 2.16 9.57
N ASN A 119 -0.78 0.85 9.85
CA ASN A 119 -1.80 0.28 10.74
C ASN A 119 -1.13 -0.46 11.91
N ARG A 120 -1.81 -1.43 12.53
CA ARG A 120 -1.32 -2.24 13.66
C ARG A 120 -1.35 -3.73 13.34
N LEU A 121 -1.04 -4.08 12.09
CA LEU A 121 -1.05 -5.47 11.63
C LEU A 121 0.21 -6.20 12.10
N THR A 122 0.06 -7.48 12.42
CA THR A 122 1.18 -8.38 12.65
C THR A 122 1.40 -9.29 11.44
N GLU A 123 2.39 -10.18 11.55
CA GLU A 123 2.66 -11.23 10.58
C GLU A 123 1.45 -12.14 10.34
N VAL A 124 0.64 -12.37 11.39
CA VAL A 124 -0.59 -13.17 11.32
C VAL A 124 -1.60 -12.51 10.39
N GLY A 125 -1.82 -11.20 10.54
CA GLY A 125 -2.72 -10.45 9.68
C GLY A 125 -2.28 -10.45 8.21
N VAL A 126 -1.00 -10.17 7.96
CA VAL A 126 -0.45 -10.18 6.59
C VAL A 126 -0.59 -11.57 5.95
N ARG A 127 -0.21 -12.63 6.67
CA ARG A 127 -0.36 -14.02 6.22
C ARG A 127 -1.81 -14.34 5.86
N SER A 128 -2.78 -13.93 6.68
CA SER A 128 -4.21 -14.19 6.43
C SER A 128 -4.70 -13.61 5.09
N LEU A 129 -4.21 -12.44 4.69
CA LEU A 129 -4.54 -11.80 3.41
C LEU A 129 -3.89 -12.53 2.23
N VAL A 130 -2.63 -12.94 2.37
CA VAL A 130 -1.92 -13.71 1.34
C VAL A 130 -2.61 -15.05 1.11
N GLU A 131 -2.92 -15.77 2.19
CA GLU A 131 -3.69 -17.01 2.11
C GLU A 131 -5.06 -16.80 1.45
N ALA A 132 -5.77 -15.73 1.80
CA ALA A 132 -7.07 -15.43 1.22
C ALA A 132 -6.95 -15.23 -0.31
N ALA A 133 -5.96 -14.46 -0.76
CA ALA A 133 -5.70 -14.27 -2.19
C ALA A 133 -5.41 -15.62 -2.90
N HIS A 134 -4.52 -16.44 -2.32
CA HIS A 134 -4.20 -17.78 -2.87
C HIS A 134 -5.40 -18.75 -2.85
N LYS A 135 -6.28 -18.67 -1.86
CA LYS A 135 -7.49 -19.50 -1.79
C LYS A 135 -8.56 -19.06 -2.78
N CYS A 136 -8.62 -17.76 -3.13
CA CYS A 136 -9.58 -17.23 -4.10
C CYS A 136 -9.37 -17.77 -5.52
N ARG A 137 -8.17 -18.26 -5.85
CA ARG A 137 -7.77 -18.79 -7.17
C ARG A 137 -7.92 -17.82 -8.35
N TYR A 138 -8.50 -16.64 -8.14
CA TYR A 138 -8.70 -15.62 -9.16
C TYR A 138 -7.39 -14.96 -9.62
N TYR A 139 -6.45 -14.76 -8.68
CA TYR A 139 -5.22 -14.01 -8.94
C TYR A 139 -4.12 -14.86 -9.59
N PHE A 140 -4.37 -16.13 -9.90
CA PHE A 140 -3.36 -17.00 -10.52
C PHE A 140 -3.26 -16.73 -12.01
N SER A 141 -2.01 -16.66 -12.47
CA SER A 141 -1.65 -16.78 -13.89
C SER A 141 -1.88 -18.21 -14.38
N SER A 142 -3.14 -18.57 -14.63
CA SER A 142 -3.43 -19.76 -15.44
C SER A 142 -3.03 -19.43 -16.88
N ASN A 143 -2.38 -20.37 -17.58
CA ASN A 143 -2.07 -20.35 -19.02
C ASN A 143 -3.29 -20.14 -19.94
N SER A 144 -4.45 -19.75 -19.40
CA SER A 144 -5.59 -19.24 -20.11
C SER A 144 -5.23 -18.06 -21.01
N THR A 145 -5.89 -18.06 -22.16
CA THR A 145 -5.77 -17.17 -23.31
C THR A 145 -5.32 -15.73 -23.02
N PRO A 146 -4.61 -15.07 -23.95
CA PRO A 146 -4.10 -13.69 -23.80
C PRO A 146 -5.16 -12.62 -23.44
N GLU A 147 -6.44 -12.96 -23.55
CA GLU A 147 -7.59 -12.14 -23.17
C GLU A 147 -7.85 -12.12 -21.66
N ARG A 148 -7.40 -13.13 -20.91
CA ARG A 148 -7.45 -13.16 -19.43
C ARG A 148 -6.07 -12.84 -18.86
N ARG A 149 -5.59 -11.62 -19.11
CA ARG A 149 -4.40 -11.11 -18.42
C ARG A 149 -4.65 -11.16 -16.92
N CYS A 150 -3.98 -12.09 -16.27
CA CYS A 150 -4.09 -12.30 -14.83
C CYS A 150 -3.60 -11.04 -14.12
N ARG A 151 -4.40 -10.54 -13.19
CA ARG A 151 -4.08 -9.36 -12.39
C ARG A 151 -3.75 -9.85 -11.00
N ALA A 152 -2.46 -9.89 -10.67
CA ALA A 152 -2.01 -10.16 -9.32
C ALA A 152 -2.67 -9.18 -8.33
N PHE A 153 -2.90 -9.65 -7.11
CA PHE A 153 -3.39 -8.83 -6.02
C PHE A 153 -2.27 -7.92 -5.50
N TRP A 154 -2.42 -6.61 -5.64
CA TRP A 154 -1.46 -5.64 -5.13
C TRP A 154 -1.75 -5.29 -3.68
N LEU A 155 -0.82 -5.61 -2.79
CA LEU A 155 -0.95 -5.46 -1.35
C LEU A 155 0.16 -4.57 -0.77
N ARG A 156 -0.23 -3.55 0.00
CA ARG A 156 0.71 -2.70 0.75
C ARG A 156 0.47 -2.85 2.25
N CYS A 157 1.48 -3.30 2.99
CA CYS A 157 1.42 -3.53 4.45
C CYS A 157 2.66 -3.02 5.19
N GLU A 158 3.47 -2.14 4.59
CA GLU A 158 4.66 -1.55 5.21
C GLU A 158 4.32 -0.57 6.36
N ASN A 159 5.31 -0.19 7.16
CA ASN A 159 5.19 0.82 8.22
C ASN A 159 4.13 0.53 9.30
N GLN A 160 3.93 -0.73 9.67
CA GLN A 160 3.04 -1.08 10.79
C GLN A 160 3.54 -0.50 12.12
N ARG A 161 2.63 -0.36 13.09
CA ARG A 161 2.89 0.16 14.44
C ARG A 161 2.29 -0.79 15.50
N PRO A 162 3.12 -1.60 16.18
CA PRO A 162 4.57 -1.72 16.03
C PRO A 162 4.98 -2.27 14.64
N PRO A 163 6.23 -2.05 14.19
CA PRO A 163 6.74 -2.67 12.97
C PRO A 163 6.65 -4.19 13.04
N ILE A 164 6.44 -4.82 11.88
CA ILE A 164 6.59 -6.28 11.74
C ILE A 164 8.06 -6.62 12.01
N ALA A 165 8.30 -7.58 12.91
CA ALA A 165 9.63 -7.87 13.44
C ALA A 165 10.53 -8.47 12.36
N GLU A 166 10.08 -9.53 11.68
CA GLU A 166 10.90 -10.29 10.73
C GLU A 166 10.17 -10.43 9.38
N PRO A 167 10.00 -9.33 8.61
CA PRO A 167 9.23 -9.36 7.37
C PRO A 167 9.85 -10.29 6.30
N HIS A 168 11.16 -10.54 6.35
CA HIS A 168 11.82 -11.50 5.47
C HIS A 168 11.51 -12.94 5.87
N ALA A 169 11.59 -13.27 7.17
CA ALA A 169 11.23 -14.60 7.67
C ALA A 169 9.77 -14.95 7.33
N LEU A 170 8.86 -13.99 7.49
CA LEU A 170 7.46 -14.17 7.06
C LEU A 170 7.35 -14.52 5.55
N LEU A 171 8.11 -13.84 4.68
CA LEU A 171 8.08 -14.13 3.24
C LEU A 171 8.66 -15.50 2.92
N GLU A 172 9.71 -15.93 3.64
CA GLU A 172 10.28 -17.27 3.53
C GLU A 172 9.28 -18.34 3.98
N ASP A 173 8.61 -18.14 5.11
CA ASP A 173 7.58 -19.05 5.60
C ASP A 173 6.39 -19.15 4.63
N LEU A 174 5.94 -18.01 4.08
CA LEU A 174 4.90 -18.00 3.05
C LEU A 174 5.34 -18.78 1.81
N ALA A 175 6.59 -18.61 1.36
CA ALA A 175 7.13 -19.35 0.22
C ALA A 175 7.22 -20.86 0.50
N ALA A 176 7.62 -21.26 1.71
CA ALA A 176 7.66 -22.65 2.14
C ALA A 176 6.27 -23.32 2.09
N ASP A 177 5.21 -22.55 2.37
CA ASP A 177 3.82 -22.98 2.26
C ASP A 177 3.25 -22.91 0.83
N GLY A 178 4.08 -22.56 -0.17
CA GLY A 178 3.66 -22.37 -1.57
C GLY A 178 2.84 -21.10 -1.80
N LEU A 179 2.79 -20.19 -0.83
CA LEU A 179 2.09 -18.91 -0.89
C LEU A 179 3.00 -17.85 -1.49
N LEU A 180 3.25 -17.96 -2.80
CA LEU A 180 4.13 -17.05 -3.53
C LEU A 180 3.71 -15.58 -3.41
N VAL A 181 4.66 -14.74 -3.02
CA VAL A 181 4.57 -13.28 -2.95
C VAL A 181 5.75 -12.68 -3.70
N ALA A 182 5.51 -11.68 -4.54
CA ALA A 182 6.57 -10.95 -5.22
C ALA A 182 6.71 -9.53 -4.64
N LEU A 183 7.94 -9.15 -4.31
CA LEU A 183 8.27 -7.78 -3.91
C LEU A 183 8.65 -6.95 -5.14
N LEU A 184 7.89 -5.90 -5.42
CA LEU A 184 8.11 -5.01 -6.57
C LEU A 184 8.37 -3.55 -6.14
N PRO A 185 9.15 -2.78 -6.92
CA PRO A 185 9.35 -1.35 -6.65
C PRO A 185 8.08 -0.50 -6.73
N SER A 186 7.15 -0.88 -7.60
CA SER A 186 5.85 -0.23 -7.77
C SER A 186 4.86 -1.20 -8.42
N LYS A 187 3.57 -0.86 -8.42
CA LYS A 187 2.54 -1.68 -9.08
C LYS A 187 2.64 -1.65 -10.61
N GLU A 188 3.18 -0.57 -11.16
CA GLU A 188 3.41 -0.38 -12.59
C GLU A 188 4.75 -0.98 -13.07
N TYR A 189 5.50 -1.62 -12.17
CA TYR A 189 6.82 -2.14 -12.50
C TYR A 189 6.73 -3.18 -13.63
N GLN A 190 7.44 -2.92 -14.72
CA GLN A 190 7.64 -3.84 -15.83
C GLN A 190 9.11 -4.30 -15.83
N PRO A 191 9.40 -5.61 -15.79
CA PRO A 191 10.78 -6.06 -15.82
C PRO A 191 11.39 -5.79 -17.21
N PRO A 192 12.72 -5.58 -17.29
CA PRO A 192 13.43 -5.53 -18.57
C PRO A 192 13.23 -6.84 -19.34
N ALA A 193 13.08 -6.74 -20.66
CA ALA A 193 12.94 -7.91 -21.53
C ALA A 193 14.15 -8.86 -21.39
N GLY A 194 13.89 -10.17 -21.23
CA GLY A 194 14.92 -11.22 -21.35
C GLY A 194 15.38 -11.94 -20.08
N GLY A 195 14.85 -11.62 -18.89
CA GLY A 195 15.24 -12.29 -17.64
C GLY A 195 14.27 -13.39 -17.18
N ARG A 196 14.55 -14.67 -17.47
CA ARG A 196 13.70 -15.82 -17.03
C ARG A 196 13.44 -15.85 -15.52
N ALA A 197 14.46 -15.58 -14.70
CA ALA A 197 14.32 -15.57 -13.24
C ALA A 197 13.37 -14.47 -12.71
N ARG A 198 13.19 -13.37 -13.46
CA ARG A 198 12.26 -12.28 -13.11
C ARG A 198 10.84 -12.52 -13.58
N GLN A 199 10.65 -13.43 -14.53
CA GLN A 199 9.34 -13.75 -15.07
C GLN A 199 8.50 -14.58 -14.07
N LEU A 200 9.12 -15.49 -13.33
CA LEU A 200 8.47 -16.27 -12.26
C LEU A 200 7.96 -15.40 -11.10
N GLN A 201 8.63 -14.28 -10.82
CA GLN A 201 8.15 -13.32 -9.81
C GLN A 201 6.87 -12.59 -10.25
N LEU A 202 6.61 -12.45 -11.55
CA LEU A 202 5.37 -11.84 -12.04
C LEU A 202 4.18 -12.81 -12.07
N GLU A 203 4.42 -14.10 -11.86
CA GLU A 203 3.37 -15.12 -11.80
C GLU A 203 2.81 -15.31 -10.39
N ALA A 204 3.40 -14.65 -9.39
CA ALA A 204 2.93 -14.67 -8.03
C ALA A 204 1.51 -14.07 -7.94
N PRO A 205 0.54 -14.76 -7.30
CA PRO A 205 -0.82 -14.24 -7.14
C PRO A 205 -0.89 -12.96 -6.32
N VAL A 206 0.12 -12.70 -5.49
CA VAL A 206 0.21 -11.51 -4.63
C VAL A 206 1.50 -10.77 -4.94
N HIS A 207 1.36 -9.48 -5.23
CA HIS A 207 2.46 -8.55 -5.36
C HIS A 207 2.43 -7.59 -4.18
N MET A 208 3.59 -7.35 -3.56
CA MET A 208 3.75 -6.39 -2.47
C MET A 208 4.80 -5.35 -2.82
N HIS A 209 4.68 -4.18 -2.23
CA HIS A 209 5.70 -3.14 -2.39
C HIS A 209 7.00 -3.54 -1.68
N GLN A 210 8.15 -3.31 -2.31
CA GLN A 210 9.47 -3.69 -1.77
C GLN A 210 9.80 -3.09 -0.39
N ALA A 211 9.16 -1.98 -0.03
CA ALA A 211 9.32 -1.38 1.31
C ALA A 211 8.70 -2.23 2.44
N PHE A 212 7.95 -3.28 2.13
CA PHE A 212 7.47 -4.24 3.13
C PHE A 212 8.63 -4.97 3.83
N ALA A 213 9.62 -5.39 3.05
CA ALA A 213 10.84 -6.03 3.51
C ALA A 213 12.03 -5.34 2.82
N PRO A 214 12.45 -4.17 3.31
CA PRO A 214 13.55 -3.43 2.71
C PRO A 214 14.82 -4.26 2.80
N ARG A 215 15.56 -4.36 1.68
CA ARG A 215 16.81 -5.11 1.67
C ARG A 215 17.75 -4.56 2.76
N PRO A 216 18.42 -5.42 3.55
CA PRO A 216 19.45 -4.96 4.46
C PRO A 216 20.46 -4.14 3.65
N ASP A 217 20.70 -2.89 4.06
CA ASP A 217 21.63 -2.02 3.36
C ASP A 217 23.03 -2.61 3.50
N HIS A 218 23.54 -3.23 2.43
CA HIS A 218 24.89 -3.78 2.39
C HIS A 218 25.99 -2.72 2.64
N ARG A 219 25.66 -1.43 2.77
CA ARG A 219 26.62 -0.36 3.06
C ARG A 219 26.90 -0.12 4.54
N SER A 220 26.09 -0.60 5.49
CA SER A 220 26.28 -0.24 6.90
C SER A 220 27.25 -1.12 7.71
N GLU A 221 27.72 -2.25 7.18
CA GLU A 221 28.66 -3.13 7.89
C GLU A 221 30.15 -2.75 7.73
N SER A 222 30.48 -1.82 6.83
CA SER A 222 31.87 -1.52 6.49
C SER A 222 32.55 -0.45 7.37
N TRP A 223 31.86 0.20 8.32
CA TRP A 223 32.41 1.35 9.05
C TRP A 223 32.58 1.18 10.57
N SER A 224 32.23 0.02 11.13
CA SER A 224 32.27 -0.20 12.59
C SER A 224 33.46 -1.03 13.10
N LYS A 225 34.40 -1.46 12.24
CA LYS A 225 35.49 -2.37 12.63
C LYS A 225 36.91 -1.79 12.74
N GLU A 226 37.13 -0.48 12.57
CA GLU A 226 38.48 0.12 12.64
C GLU A 226 38.70 1.18 13.75
N ARG A 227 38.00 1.06 14.89
CA ARG A 227 38.34 1.89 16.08
C ARG A 227 38.48 1.09 17.35
N VAL A 228 39.27 0.02 17.32
CA VAL A 228 39.89 -0.54 18.53
C VAL A 228 41.34 -0.89 18.19
N GLY A 229 42.26 0.04 18.43
CA GLY A 229 43.68 -0.23 18.31
C GLY A 229 44.57 1.01 18.22
N GLY A 230 45.10 1.44 19.37
CA GLY A 230 46.52 1.83 19.44
C GLY A 230 46.89 3.32 19.42
N HIS A 231 47.56 3.70 20.51
CA HIS A 231 48.66 4.68 20.63
C HIS A 231 48.39 6.19 20.80
N ASP A 232 48.55 6.60 22.06
CA ASP A 232 49.67 7.41 22.58
C ASP A 232 50.19 8.64 21.80
N LYS A 233 50.17 9.75 22.56
CA LYS A 233 51.16 10.84 22.64
C LYS A 233 51.29 11.82 21.47
N GLY A 234 51.08 13.10 21.80
CA GLY A 234 51.99 14.17 21.37
C GLY A 234 51.33 15.49 20.97
N GLY A 235 51.72 16.57 21.69
CA GLY A 235 51.79 17.97 21.22
C GLY A 235 50.48 18.65 20.78
N GLY A 236 50.00 19.75 21.34
CA GLY A 236 50.71 20.88 21.95
C GLY A 236 51.06 21.94 20.89
N TYR A 237 50.11 22.78 20.48
CA TYR A 237 50.30 24.22 20.18
C TYR A 237 48.96 24.98 20.00
N ASP A 238 48.82 26.00 20.83
CA ASP A 238 48.52 27.40 20.51
C ASP A 238 47.24 27.83 19.76
N ARG A 239 46.28 28.18 20.62
CA ARG A 239 45.47 29.41 20.65
C ARG A 239 46.14 30.62 19.95
N GLY A 240 45.47 31.20 18.94
CA GLY A 240 45.77 32.58 18.56
C GLY A 240 45.27 33.03 17.18
N GLY A 241 44.51 34.12 17.18
CA GLY A 241 44.62 35.15 16.14
C GLY A 241 43.58 35.08 15.02
N GLY A 242 42.56 35.93 15.12
CA GLY A 242 41.63 36.19 14.03
C GLY A 242 42.20 37.11 12.96
N TYR A 243 41.47 37.17 11.85
CA TYR A 243 41.43 38.31 10.96
C TYR A 243 40.08 38.33 10.25
N ASP A 244 39.30 39.35 10.60
CA ASP A 244 38.24 39.90 9.75
C ASP A 244 38.83 40.34 8.41
N ARG A 245 38.19 39.92 7.31
CA ARG A 245 38.31 40.59 6.02
C ARG A 245 36.95 40.71 5.36
N SER A 246 36.32 41.83 5.64
CA SER A 246 35.31 42.49 4.82
C SER A 246 35.96 43.13 3.58
N SER A 247 35.47 42.77 2.40
CA SER A 247 35.56 43.51 1.12
C SER A 247 34.81 42.64 0.11
N GLY A 248 33.67 43.01 -0.49
CA GLY A 248 33.24 44.33 -0.92
C GLY A 248 33.42 44.42 -2.43
N TYR A 249 32.54 43.80 -3.22
CA TYR A 249 32.31 44.18 -4.62
C TYR A 249 30.85 43.95 -5.02
N ASP A 250 30.18 45.07 -5.22
CA ASP A 250 28.99 45.22 -6.05
C ASP A 250 29.29 44.81 -7.50
N ARG A 251 28.36 44.08 -8.13
CA ARG A 251 28.21 44.16 -9.59
C ARG A 251 26.76 43.95 -10.01
N SER A 252 26.11 45.09 -10.23
CA SER A 252 24.95 45.28 -11.08
C SER A 252 25.25 44.83 -12.52
N GLY A 253 24.24 44.27 -13.19
CA GLY A 253 24.32 43.89 -14.58
C GLY A 253 23.04 43.21 -15.06
N GLY A 254 21.99 44.01 -15.25
CA GLY A 254 20.78 43.58 -15.94
C GLY A 254 21.02 43.39 -17.43
N TYR A 255 20.27 42.47 -18.03
CA TYR A 255 19.82 42.56 -19.42
C TYR A 255 18.41 41.97 -19.51
N ASP A 256 17.46 42.87 -19.76
CA ASP A 256 16.24 42.60 -20.51
C ASP A 256 16.60 42.13 -21.92
N ARG A 257 15.89 41.11 -22.43
CA ARG A 257 15.31 41.21 -23.78
C ARG A 257 14.19 40.21 -24.01
N SER A 258 13.10 40.79 -24.44
CA SER A 258 11.83 40.26 -24.90
C SER A 258 11.98 39.41 -26.17
N SER A 259 11.16 38.37 -26.28
CA SER A 259 10.24 38.08 -27.41
C SER A 259 9.30 36.94 -27.02
#